data_AF-A0AAD7CYM4-F1
#
_entry.id   AF-A0AAD7CYM4-F1
#
_cell.length_a   1.000
_cell.length_b   1.000
_cell.length_c   1.000
_cell.angle_alpha   90.00
_cell.angle_beta   90.00
_cell.angle_gamma   90.00
#
_symmetry.space_group_name_H-M   'P 1'
#
loop_
_entity.id
_entity.type
_entity.pdbx_description
1 polymer ?
#
loop_
_entity_poly.entity_id
_entity_poly.type
_entity_poly.pdbx_seq_one_letter_code
_entity_poly.pdbx_strand_id
1 'polypeptide(L)' 'MNDPQTAYLQMIPSEIWEACWRLCSTRQLRRISLVCWLFRSMCLPLLFPDQHFDVIRV' A
#
# COMPACT_ATOMS: atom_id res chain seq x y z
N MET A 1 -31.14 -5.96 -2.28
CA MET A 1 -30.43 -7.06 -2.95
C MET A 1 -29.03 -6.54 -3.23
N ASN A 2 -28.08 -6.77 -2.32
CA ASN A 2 -26.72 -6.26 -2.49
C ASN A 2 -25.98 -7.20 -3.44
N ASP A 3 -25.68 -6.69 -4.63
CA ASP A 3 -25.00 -7.44 -5.66
C ASP A 3 -23.53 -7.71 -5.23
N PRO A 4 -23.09 -8.98 -5.15
CA PRO A 4 -21.74 -9.32 -4.70
C PRO A 4 -20.63 -8.77 -5.63
N GLN A 5 -20.96 -8.33 -6.85
CA GLN A 5 -20.00 -7.71 -7.77
C GLN A 5 -19.74 -6.23 -7.41
N THR A 6 -20.64 -5.57 -6.68
CA THR A 6 -20.40 -4.17 -6.25
C THR A 6 -19.40 -4.07 -5.10
N ALA A 7 -19.15 -5.16 -4.37
CA ALA A 7 -18.21 -5.19 -3.25
C ALA A 7 -16.73 -5.11 -3.69
N TYR A 8 -16.42 -5.52 -4.92
CA TYR A 8 -15.05 -5.48 -5.48
C TYR A 8 -14.72 -4.16 -6.20
N LEU A 9 -15.72 -3.30 -6.44
CA LEU A 9 -15.57 -2.07 -7.22
C LEU A 9 -15.14 -0.84 -6.40
N GLN A 10 -15.02 -0.97 -5.08
CA GLN A 10 -14.36 0.04 -4.27
C GLN A 10 -12.92 -0.42 -4.00
N MET A 11 -12.08 -0.38 -5.04
CA MET A 11 -10.63 -0.39 -4.82
C MET A 11 -10.33 0.78 -3.88
N ILE A 12 -9.94 0.46 -2.65
CA ILE A 12 -9.59 1.47 -1.66
C ILE A 12 -8.48 2.34 -2.28
N PRO A 13 -8.69 3.67 -2.35
CA PRO A 13 -7.70 4.57 -2.92
C PRO A 13 -6.33 4.43 -2.25
N SER A 14 -5.28 4.65 -3.02
CA SER A 14 -3.88 4.58 -2.55
C SER A 14 -3.63 5.43 -1.31
N GLU A 15 -4.28 6.59 -1.23
CA GLU A 15 -4.14 7.57 -0.16
C GLU A 15 -4.65 7.01 1.18
N ILE A 16 -5.72 6.20 1.13
CA ILE A 16 -6.27 5.57 2.33
C ILE A 16 -5.34 4.47 2.83
N TRP A 17 -4.80 3.65 1.91
CA TRP A 17 -3.79 2.66 2.28
C TRP A 17 -2.57 3.29 2.93
N GLU A 18 -2.06 4.38 2.33
CA GLU A 18 -0.92 5.11 2.87
C GLU A 18 -1.21 5.66 4.27
N ALA A 19 -2.38 6.26 4.48
CA ALA A 19 -2.80 6.76 5.79
C ALA A 19 -2.85 5.64 6.83
N CYS A 20 -3.37 4.46 6.47
CA CYS A 20 -3.38 3.29 7.36
C CYS A 20 -1.97 2.77 7.66
N TRP A 21 -1.09 2.69 6.66
CA TRP A 21 0.26 2.15 6.83
C TRP A 21 1.19 3.08 7.61
N ARG A 22 0.97 4.40 7.59
CA ARG A 22 1.68 5.34 8.48
C ARG A 22 1.46 5.06 9.97
N LEU A 23 0.37 4.37 10.34
CA LEU A 23 0.09 3.95 11.71
C LEU A 23 0.78 2.63 12.09
N CYS A 24 1.38 1.94 11.12
CA CYS A 24 2.03 0.66 11.33
C CYS A 24 3.49 0.84 11.79
N SER A 25 3.95 -0.06 12.66
CA SER A 25 5.37 -0.17 13.01
C SER A 25 6.21 -0.61 11.80
N THR A 26 7.50 -0.29 11.82
CA THR A 26 8.47 -0.75 10.79
C THR A 26 8.42 -2.27 10.58
N ARG A 27 8.21 -3.06 11.64
CA ARG A 27 8.09 -4.52 11.55
C ARG A 27 6.84 -4.95 10.77
N GLN A 28 5.73 -4.25 10.96
CA GLN A 28 4.48 -4.50 10.22
C GLN A 28 4.62 -4.06 8.77
N LEU A 29 5.17 -2.89 8.52
CA LEU A 29 5.44 -2.37 7.16
C LEU A 29 6.30 -3.34 6.34
N ARG A 30 7.35 -3.92 6.94
CA ARG A 30 8.16 -4.95 6.28
C ARG A 30 7.32 -6.16 5.86
N ARG A 31 6.40 -6.62 6.71
CA ARG A 31 5.50 -7.75 6.36
C ARG A 31 4.53 -7.37 5.25
N ILE A 32 3.94 -6.17 5.31
CA ILE A 32 3.01 -5.65 4.31
C ILE A 32 3.69 -5.54 2.93
N SER A 33 4.94 -5.07 2.89
CA SER A 33 5.71 -4.93 1.65
C SER A 33 5.98 -6.24 0.90
N LEU A 34 5.76 -7.39 1.52
CA LEU A 34 5.97 -8.71 0.92
C LEU A 34 4.68 -9.31 0.30
N VAL A 35 3.53 -8.65 0.48
CA VAL A 35 2.23 -9.18 0.00
C VAL A 35 2.12 -9.08 -1.52
N CYS A 36 2.40 -7.92 -2.09
CA CYS A 36 2.32 -7.68 -3.53
C CYS A 36 3.18 -6.48 -3.94
N TRP A 37 3.38 -6.31 -5.26
CA TRP A 37 4.19 -5.22 -5.80
C TRP A 37 3.64 -3.83 -5.46
N LEU A 38 2.31 -3.67 -5.47
CA LEU A 38 1.64 -2.42 -5.09
C LEU A 38 1.94 -2.03 -3.64
N PHE A 39 1.83 -2.98 -2.71
CA PHE A 39 2.09 -2.71 -1.29
C PHE A 39 3.57 -2.46 -1.04
N ARG A 40 4.44 -3.14 -1.80
CA ARG A 40 5.87 -2.88 -1.78
C ARG A 40 6.19 -1.44 -2.19
N SER A 41 5.66 -0.97 -3.32
CA SER A 41 5.95 0.38 -3.81
C SER A 41 5.47 1.46 -2.85
N MET A 42 4.35 1.24 -2.18
CA MET A 42 3.80 2.18 -1.20
C MET A 42 4.50 2.11 0.17
N CYS A 43 4.99 0.95 0.60
CA CYS A 43 5.70 0.80 1.88
C CYS A 43 7.16 1.26 1.82
N LEU A 44 7.80 1.26 0.64
CA LEU A 44 9.21 1.65 0.50
C LEU A 44 9.51 3.07 1.00
N PRO A 45 8.74 4.12 0.62
CA PRO A 45 8.93 5.47 1.15
C PRO A 45 8.77 5.56 2.67
N LEU A 46 7.89 4.73 3.26
CA LEU A 46 7.67 4.69 4.71
C LEU A 46 8.79 3.97 5.47
N LEU A 47 9.43 2.99 4.84
CA LEU A 47 10.54 2.22 5.42
C LEU A 47 11.88 2.93 5.29
N PHE A 48 12.06 3.73 4.23
CA PHE A 48 13.31 4.40 3.89
C PHE A 48 13.03 5.86 3.45
N PRO A 49 12.63 6.75 4.37
CA PRO A 49 12.21 8.11 4.05
C PRO A 49 13.32 8.98 3.42
N ASP A 50 14.59 8.67 3.67
CA ASP A 50 15.75 9.36 3.09
C ASP A 50 16.13 8.89 1.68
N GLN A 51 15.39 7.92 1.11
CA GLN A 51 15.66 7.38 -0.23
C GLN A 51 14.57 7.80 -1.22
N HIS A 52 14.99 8.36 -2.36
CA HIS A 52 14.10 8.58 -3.49
C HIS A 52 13.91 7.26 -4.26
N PHE A 53 12.69 6.72 -4.21
CA PHE A 53 12.31 5.57 -5.03
C PHE A 53 11.58 6.07 -6.28
N ASP A 54 12.26 6.06 -7.42
CA ASP A 54 11.59 6.23 -8.71
C ASP A 54 10.74 4.98 -8.98
N VAL A 55 9.42 5.16 -8.98
CA VAL A 55 8.49 4.12 -9.41
C VAL A 55 8.69 3.93 -10.91
N ILE A 56 9.47 2.92 -11.30
CA ILE A 56 9.59 2.52 -12.71
C ILE A 56 8.20 2.03 -13.15
N ARG A 57 7.45 2.89 -13.84
CA ARG A 57 6.28 2.49 -14.64
C ARG A 57 6.81 1.78 -15.88
N VAL A 58 6.75 0.45 -15.85
CA VAL A 58 6.90 -0.41 -17.04
C VAL A 58 5.59 -0.44 -17.79
#